data_AF-A0A836UJD4-F1
#
_entry.id   AF-A0A836UJD4-F1
#
_cell.length_a   1.000
_cell.length_b   1.000
_cell.length_c   1.000
_cell.angle_alpha   90.00
_cell.angle_beta   90.00
_cell.angle_gamma   90.00
#
_symmetry.space_group_name_H-M   'P 1'
#
loop_
_entity.id
_entity.type
_entity.pdbx_description
1 polymer ?
#
loop_
_entity_poly.entity_id
_entity_poly.type
_entity_poly.pdbx_seq_one_letter_code
_entity_poly.pdbx_strand_id
1 'polypeptide(L)'
;MQTQPPTPDKADAELPPGGTDPASSVNRRDPGAVTIRALVSGALLAALLGVAAPYENLLISGSPMHFDYSTPGAVFFFLLFLVIVNPVAALLRWHWRFSGAELATVYVMAAVACTLPTEGLIAKLLPRISSGIYFSTPENGWAEQILPHIPEWMRVTDPQAIKWFYEGLPAGTSLPWHAWLGPLLSWVPMLLAAYGAMTCMMVLVRKQWIEHERLSFPLAQVPIAMIGDSGQPESSNVLSEFFRSPAAWIGILLPLLQYSLRALHNYYPSVPEGVPISKYFYF
;
A
#
# COMPACT_ATOMS: atom_id res chain seq x y z
N MET A 1 -45.56 -0.97 -62.46
CA MET A 1 -44.85 0.21 -61.92
C MET A 1 -45.89 1.04 -61.19
N GLN A 2 -45.98 0.97 -59.86
CA GLN A 2 -45.30 1.89 -58.92
C GLN A 2 -45.76 3.34 -59.18
N THR A 3 -46.49 4.05 -58.32
CA THR A 3 -46.24 4.34 -56.91
C THR A 3 -47.50 4.95 -56.26
N GLN A 4 -47.69 4.67 -54.97
CA GLN A 4 -48.75 5.21 -54.11
C GLN A 4 -48.17 6.42 -53.33
N PRO A 5 -48.85 7.57 -53.22
CA PRO A 5 -48.38 8.68 -52.38
C PRO A 5 -48.73 8.48 -50.90
N PRO A 6 -47.93 9.03 -49.95
CA PRO A 6 -47.98 8.70 -48.53
C PRO A 6 -49.09 9.44 -47.77
N THR A 7 -49.67 8.75 -46.78
CA THR A 7 -50.59 9.26 -45.76
C THR A 7 -49.84 10.08 -44.68
N PRO A 8 -50.40 11.21 -44.20
CA PRO A 8 -49.74 12.03 -43.19
C PRO A 8 -50.00 11.56 -41.74
N ASP A 9 -48.96 11.73 -40.93
CA ASP A 9 -48.86 11.87 -39.46
C ASP A 9 -50.06 11.46 -38.59
N LYS A 10 -49.87 10.38 -37.82
CA LYS A 10 -50.41 10.26 -36.46
C LYS A 10 -49.23 10.38 -35.50
N ALA A 11 -48.88 11.62 -35.20
CA ALA A 11 -48.00 11.95 -34.08
C ALA A 11 -48.61 11.37 -32.80
N ASP A 12 -47.73 10.73 -32.05
CA ASP A 12 -48.00 9.90 -30.90
C ASP A 12 -48.73 10.62 -29.78
N ALA A 13 -49.59 9.83 -29.13
CA ALA A 13 -50.40 10.17 -28.00
C ALA A 13 -49.58 10.65 -26.79
N GLU A 14 -50.18 11.59 -26.06
CA GLU A 14 -49.76 12.17 -24.80
C GLU A 14 -49.12 11.17 -23.82
N LEU A 15 -47.90 11.48 -23.39
CA LEU A 15 -47.27 10.93 -22.18
C LEU A 15 -48.00 11.49 -20.94
N PRO A 16 -48.35 10.67 -19.94
CA PRO A 16 -48.96 11.18 -18.71
C PRO A 16 -47.93 11.95 -17.87
N PRO A 17 -48.33 13.02 -17.15
CA PRO A 17 -47.40 13.86 -16.40
C PRO A 17 -47.03 13.22 -15.06
N GLY A 18 -45.72 13.20 -14.78
CA GLY A 18 -45.15 13.34 -13.44
C GLY A 18 -45.76 12.52 -12.31
N GLY A 19 -45.52 11.22 -12.29
CA GLY A 19 -45.57 10.43 -11.05
C GLY A 19 -44.26 10.60 -10.28
N THR A 20 -44.25 11.43 -9.23
CA THR A 20 -43.18 11.42 -8.24
C THR A 20 -43.26 10.13 -7.43
N ASP A 21 -42.42 9.16 -7.79
CA ASP A 21 -42.24 7.93 -7.02
C ASP A 21 -41.54 8.28 -5.69
N PRO A 22 -42.16 8.14 -4.51
CA PRO A 22 -41.55 8.55 -3.24
C PRO A 22 -40.58 7.49 -2.68
N ALA A 23 -40.18 6.49 -3.47
CA ALA A 23 -39.47 5.30 -3.00
C ALA A 23 -38.02 5.15 -3.47
N SER A 24 -37.39 6.18 -4.05
CA SER A 24 -36.01 6.08 -4.57
C SER A 24 -34.94 6.77 -3.71
N SER A 25 -35.18 7.05 -2.42
CA SER A 25 -34.12 7.50 -1.50
C SER A 25 -33.44 6.33 -0.78
N VAL A 26 -33.28 5.17 -1.44
CA VAL A 26 -32.27 4.21 -0.99
C VAL A 26 -30.95 4.92 -1.18
N ASN A 27 -30.27 5.18 -0.07
CA ASN A 27 -28.98 5.82 0.05
C ASN A 27 -27.93 5.01 -0.74
N ARG A 28 -27.96 5.16 -2.07
CA ARG A 28 -27.01 4.54 -3.00
C ARG A 28 -25.70 5.23 -2.69
N ARG A 29 -24.84 4.55 -1.93
CA ARG A 29 -23.47 5.02 -1.72
C ARG A 29 -22.90 5.31 -3.10
N ASP A 30 -22.52 6.56 -3.33
CA ASP A 30 -21.94 6.96 -4.60
C ASP A 30 -20.79 6.00 -4.92
N PRO A 31 -20.83 5.28 -6.06
CA PRO A 31 -19.86 4.24 -6.39
C PRO A 31 -18.41 4.73 -6.46
N GLY A 32 -18.17 6.05 -6.45
CA GLY A 32 -16.85 6.68 -6.51
C GLY A 32 -16.47 7.57 -5.32
N ALA A 33 -17.29 7.66 -4.26
CA ALA A 33 -16.99 8.55 -3.15
C ALA A 33 -16.01 7.93 -2.14
N VAL A 34 -14.90 8.60 -1.88
CA VAL A 34 -13.98 8.27 -0.78
C VAL A 34 -14.68 8.54 0.55
N THR A 35 -14.87 7.51 1.37
CA THR A 35 -15.54 7.65 2.68
C THR A 35 -14.53 7.83 3.80
N ILE A 36 -14.93 8.51 4.88
CA ILE A 36 -14.11 8.65 6.11
C ILE A 36 -13.74 7.28 6.67
N ARG A 37 -14.67 6.31 6.60
CA ARG A 37 -14.42 4.94 7.05
C ARG A 37 -13.29 4.29 6.26
N ALA A 38 -13.28 4.42 4.93
CA ALA A 38 -12.19 3.91 4.10
C ALA A 38 -10.84 4.56 4.46
N LEU A 39 -10.84 5.88 4.70
CA LEU A 39 -9.64 6.61 5.13
C LEU A 39 -9.13 6.12 6.49
N VAL A 40 -10.01 5.93 7.47
CA VAL A 40 -9.62 5.42 8.80
C VAL A 40 -9.09 3.99 8.69
N SER A 41 -9.80 3.10 7.99
CA SER A 41 -9.34 1.72 7.80
C SER A 41 -8.02 1.64 7.04
N GLY A 42 -7.86 2.45 6.00
CA GLY A 42 -6.61 2.57 5.26
C GLY A 42 -5.47 3.13 6.12
N ALA A 43 -5.74 4.13 6.97
CA ALA A 43 -4.76 4.69 7.89
C ALA A 43 -4.31 3.68 8.96
N LEU A 44 -5.24 2.88 9.49
CA LEU A 44 -4.92 1.80 10.42
C LEU A 44 -4.05 0.72 9.77
N LEU A 45 -4.38 0.32 8.54
CA LEU A 45 -3.59 -0.64 7.77
C LEU A 45 -2.21 -0.08 7.42
N ALA A 46 -2.14 1.20 7.07
CA ALA A 46 -0.88 1.91 6.82
C ALA A 46 -0.01 1.99 8.07
N ALA A 47 -0.59 2.28 9.24
CA ALA A 47 0.13 2.30 10.51
C ALA A 47 0.65 0.90 10.87
N LEU A 48 -0.16 -0.14 10.65
CA LEU A 48 0.26 -1.53 10.84
C LEU A 48 1.46 -1.87 9.93
N LEU A 49 1.40 -1.53 8.65
CA LEU A 49 2.52 -1.71 7.71
C LEU A 49 3.76 -0.91 8.12
N GLY A 50 3.56 0.31 8.61
CA GLY A 50 4.63 1.20 9.10
C GLY A 50 5.43 0.62 10.27
N VAL A 51 4.80 -0.25 11.09
CA VAL A 51 5.48 -0.96 12.19
C VAL A 51 5.96 -2.34 11.74
N ALA A 52 5.12 -3.07 11.00
CA ALA A 52 5.41 -4.44 10.58
C ALA A 52 6.64 -4.50 9.66
N ALA A 53 6.76 -3.59 8.69
CA ALA A 53 7.84 -3.62 7.71
C ALA A 53 9.23 -3.39 8.34
N PRO A 54 9.46 -2.35 9.17
CA PRO A 54 10.74 -2.20 9.86
C PRO A 54 11.00 -3.32 10.88
N TYR A 55 9.96 -3.81 11.57
CA TYR A 55 10.12 -4.88 12.56
C TYR A 55 10.57 -6.20 11.91
N GLU A 56 9.93 -6.59 10.81
CA GLU A 56 10.30 -7.73 9.99
C GLU A 56 11.74 -7.60 9.46
N ASN A 57 12.05 -6.45 8.85
CA ASN A 57 13.31 -6.25 8.15
C ASN A 57 14.51 -6.03 9.09
N LEU A 58 14.34 -5.22 10.14
CA LEU A 58 15.45 -4.77 11.00
C LEU A 58 15.63 -5.63 12.26
N LEU A 59 14.56 -6.25 12.79
CA LEU A 59 14.66 -7.06 14.02
C LEU A 59 14.64 -8.55 13.71
N ILE A 60 13.66 -9.00 12.93
CA ILE A 60 13.50 -10.44 12.66
C ILE A 60 14.51 -10.92 11.61
N SER A 61 15.07 -10.02 10.78
CA SER A 61 15.80 -10.37 9.56
C SER A 61 14.99 -11.34 8.68
N GLY A 62 13.67 -11.10 8.60
CA GLY A 62 12.77 -11.93 7.80
C GLY A 62 12.86 -11.62 6.31
N SER A 63 12.18 -12.44 5.50
CA SER A 63 12.14 -12.28 4.05
C SER A 63 11.47 -10.97 3.64
N PRO A 64 12.20 -9.98 3.11
CA PRO A 64 11.75 -8.59 3.02
C PRO A 64 10.55 -8.45 2.07
N MET A 65 9.33 -8.46 2.62
CA MET A 65 8.07 -8.29 1.87
C MET A 65 7.85 -6.84 1.39
N HIS A 66 8.82 -5.98 1.68
CA HIS A 66 8.80 -4.53 1.47
C HIS A 66 10.11 -4.08 0.78
N PHE A 67 10.77 -5.01 0.07
CA PHE A 67 12.05 -4.77 -0.62
C PHE A 67 11.85 -3.95 -1.90
N ASP A 68 12.76 -3.00 -2.17
CA ASP A 68 12.88 -2.27 -3.46
C ASP A 68 11.55 -1.86 -4.11
N TYR A 69 10.88 -0.85 -3.55
CA TYR A 69 9.62 -0.25 -4.04
C TYR A 69 8.48 -1.24 -4.34
N SER A 70 8.65 -2.52 -4.06
CA SER A 70 7.66 -3.55 -4.31
C SER A 70 6.61 -3.52 -3.20
N THR A 71 5.37 -3.86 -3.55
CA THR A 71 4.23 -3.83 -2.63
C THR A 71 3.62 -5.20 -2.31
N PRO A 72 4.37 -6.33 -2.25
CA PRO A 72 3.78 -7.62 -1.92
C PRO A 72 3.24 -7.65 -0.48
N GLY A 73 3.88 -6.94 0.46
CA GLY A 73 3.35 -6.71 1.80
C GLY A 73 1.96 -6.06 1.77
N ALA A 74 1.78 -4.98 1.00
CA ALA A 74 0.47 -4.34 0.85
C ALA A 74 -0.61 -5.31 0.34
N VAL A 75 -0.29 -6.13 -0.67
CA VAL A 75 -1.22 -7.13 -1.22
C VAL A 75 -1.56 -8.19 -0.17
N PHE A 76 -0.58 -8.68 0.58
CA PHE A 76 -0.79 -9.68 1.62
C PHE A 76 -1.65 -9.15 2.78
N PHE A 77 -1.33 -7.97 3.32
CA PHE A 77 -2.14 -7.37 4.38
C PHE A 77 -3.54 -6.96 3.90
N PHE A 78 -3.67 -6.56 2.63
CA PHE A 78 -4.97 -6.31 2.01
C PHE A 78 -5.78 -7.61 1.80
N LEU A 79 -5.13 -8.72 1.45
CA LEU A 79 -5.74 -10.05 1.42
C LEU A 79 -6.33 -10.41 2.80
N LEU A 80 -5.55 -10.26 3.86
CA LEU A 80 -6.02 -10.51 5.23
C LEU A 80 -7.17 -9.58 5.60
N PHE A 81 -7.09 -8.30 5.25
CA PHE A 81 -8.17 -7.34 5.44
C PHE A 81 -9.47 -7.79 4.74
N LEU A 82 -9.38 -8.24 3.49
CA LEU A 82 -10.54 -8.70 2.73
C LEU A 82 -11.13 -10.02 3.21
N VAL A 83 -10.31 -10.96 3.70
CA VAL A 83 -10.79 -12.27 4.16
C VAL A 83 -11.30 -12.22 5.61
N ILE A 84 -10.79 -11.30 6.43
CA ILE A 84 -11.14 -11.19 7.85
C ILE A 84 -12.13 -10.05 8.07
N VAL A 85 -11.72 -8.81 7.80
CA VAL A 85 -12.46 -7.60 8.20
C VAL A 85 -13.76 -7.46 7.41
N ASN A 86 -13.70 -7.65 6.09
CA ASN A 86 -14.87 -7.45 5.23
C ASN A 86 -16.00 -8.48 5.50
N PRO A 87 -15.71 -9.79 5.69
CA PRO A 87 -16.72 -10.76 6.11
C PRO A 87 -17.24 -10.56 7.51
N VAL A 88 -16.37 -10.25 8.48
CA VAL A 88 -16.81 -9.95 9.86
C VAL A 88 -17.73 -8.74 9.88
N ALA A 89 -17.43 -7.70 9.11
CA ALA A 89 -18.30 -6.53 8.97
C ALA A 89 -19.66 -6.91 8.37
N ALA A 90 -19.68 -7.74 7.32
CA ALA A 90 -20.91 -8.20 6.68
C ALA A 90 -21.77 -9.11 7.60
N LEU A 91 -21.12 -9.98 8.39
CA LEU A 91 -21.78 -10.83 9.39
C LEU A 91 -22.42 -10.01 10.50
N LEU A 92 -21.77 -8.92 10.94
CA LEU A 92 -22.31 -8.06 11.98
C LEU A 92 -23.49 -7.22 11.45
N ARG A 93 -23.29 -6.54 10.31
CA ARG A 93 -24.35 -5.82 9.58
C ARG A 93 -24.01 -5.77 8.10
N TRP A 94 -24.91 -6.25 7.24
CA TRP A 94 -24.71 -6.23 5.79
C TRP A 94 -24.29 -4.85 5.24
N HIS A 95 -24.92 -3.78 5.72
CA HIS A 95 -24.61 -2.41 5.33
C HIS A 95 -23.21 -1.91 5.75
N TRP A 96 -22.49 -2.62 6.63
CA TRP A 96 -21.13 -2.28 7.05
C TRP A 96 -20.06 -2.78 6.10
N ARG A 97 -20.44 -3.57 5.09
CA ARG A 97 -19.54 -3.95 3.99
C ARG A 97 -18.90 -2.71 3.35
N PHE A 98 -17.66 -2.88 2.92
CA PHE A 98 -16.93 -1.88 2.15
C PHE A 98 -17.32 -1.96 0.66
N SER A 99 -17.54 -0.80 0.04
CA SER A 99 -17.76 -0.70 -1.41
C SER A 99 -16.44 -0.92 -2.18
N GLY A 100 -16.53 -1.17 -3.49
CA GLY A 100 -15.34 -1.30 -4.35
C GLY A 100 -14.42 -0.08 -4.28
N ALA A 101 -14.96 1.13 -4.28
CA ALA A 101 -14.17 2.36 -4.14
C ALA A 101 -13.54 2.52 -2.76
N GLU A 102 -14.23 2.12 -1.69
CA GLU A 102 -13.67 2.13 -0.34
C GLU A 102 -12.50 1.13 -0.24
N LEU A 103 -12.65 -0.08 -0.79
CA LEU A 103 -11.59 -1.10 -0.83
C LEU A 103 -10.39 -0.65 -1.67
N ALA A 104 -10.64 -0.03 -2.83
CA ALA A 104 -9.58 0.55 -3.66
C ALA A 104 -8.81 1.65 -2.91
N THR A 105 -9.51 2.50 -2.16
CA THR A 105 -8.89 3.53 -1.31
C THR A 105 -7.99 2.91 -0.25
N VAL A 106 -8.48 1.91 0.48
CA VAL A 106 -7.71 1.19 1.50
C VAL A 106 -6.45 0.56 0.89
N TYR A 107 -6.58 -0.09 -0.27
CA TYR A 107 -5.44 -0.70 -0.96
C TYR A 107 -4.41 0.34 -1.41
N VAL A 108 -4.82 1.47 -2.00
CA VAL A 108 -3.90 2.54 -2.43
C VAL A 108 -3.14 3.10 -1.23
N MET A 109 -3.81 3.33 -0.09
CA MET A 109 -3.15 3.78 1.14
C MET A 109 -2.13 2.75 1.64
N ALA A 110 -2.49 1.46 1.63
CA ALA A 110 -1.58 0.38 2.01
C ALA A 110 -0.37 0.26 1.07
N ALA A 111 -0.58 0.38 -0.24
CA ALA A 111 0.48 0.32 -1.23
C ALA A 111 1.50 1.45 -1.04
N VAL A 112 1.04 2.68 -0.79
CA VAL A 112 1.94 3.80 -0.47
C VAL A 112 2.69 3.54 0.84
N ALA A 113 1.97 3.14 1.90
CA ALA A 113 2.55 2.88 3.21
C ALA A 113 3.57 1.73 3.22
N CYS A 114 3.44 0.77 2.32
CA CYS A 114 4.37 -0.35 2.16
C CYS A 114 5.76 0.09 1.68
N THR A 115 5.89 1.22 0.97
CA THR A 115 7.15 1.63 0.33
C THR A 115 8.05 2.50 1.20
N LEU A 116 7.49 3.30 2.11
CA LEU A 116 8.23 4.33 2.87
C LEU A 116 9.04 3.82 4.08
N PRO A 117 8.57 2.86 4.90
CA PRO A 117 9.20 2.54 6.19
C PRO A 117 10.59 1.91 6.10
N THR A 118 10.92 1.29 4.96
CA THR A 118 12.19 0.57 4.77
C THR A 118 13.04 1.28 3.70
N GLU A 119 13.29 0.61 2.58
CA GLU A 119 14.20 1.01 1.52
C GLU A 119 13.75 2.28 0.78
N GLY A 120 12.45 2.55 0.72
CA GLY A 120 11.94 3.70 -0.02
C GLY A 120 12.12 5.04 0.67
N LEU A 121 12.37 5.08 1.99
CA LEU A 121 12.67 6.34 2.68
C LEU A 121 13.41 6.14 4.01
N ILE A 122 12.74 5.59 5.04
CA ILE A 122 13.17 5.75 6.43
C ILE A 122 14.48 5.01 6.73
N ALA A 123 14.63 3.76 6.27
CA ALA A 123 15.86 2.99 6.47
C ALA A 123 17.05 3.53 5.65
N LYS A 124 16.80 4.43 4.68
CA LYS A 124 17.86 5.14 3.94
C LYS A 124 18.17 6.50 4.52
N LEU A 125 17.14 7.26 4.89
CA LEU A 125 17.28 8.63 5.38
C LEU A 125 17.97 8.65 6.74
N LEU A 126 17.50 7.85 7.71
CA LEU A 126 18.03 7.88 9.07
C LEU A 126 19.53 7.60 9.10
N PRO A 127 20.06 6.51 8.49
CA PRO A 127 21.50 6.30 8.45
C PRO A 127 22.24 7.38 7.67
N ARG A 128 21.65 7.95 6.60
CA ARG A 128 22.33 8.97 5.78
C ARG A 128 22.56 10.28 6.52
N ILE A 129 21.65 10.67 7.41
CA ILE A 129 21.76 11.90 8.19
C ILE A 129 22.61 11.74 9.47
N SER A 130 23.01 10.52 9.83
CA SER A 130 23.82 10.20 11.01
C SER A 130 25.20 9.60 10.69
N SER A 131 25.36 8.94 9.54
CA SER A 131 26.56 8.16 9.20
C SER A 131 27.83 8.98 9.12
N GLY A 132 27.73 10.23 8.67
CA GLY A 132 28.90 11.10 8.49
C GLY A 132 29.68 11.35 9.78
N ILE A 133 28.99 11.43 10.92
CA ILE A 133 29.64 11.56 12.24
C ILE A 133 30.01 10.19 12.81
N TYR A 134 29.14 9.19 12.64
CA TYR A 134 29.38 7.86 13.24
C TYR A 134 30.59 7.14 12.63
N PHE A 135 30.77 7.23 11.31
CA PHE A 135 31.84 6.55 10.58
C PHE A 135 33.04 7.46 10.27
N SER A 136 33.11 8.67 10.83
CA SER A 136 34.29 9.52 10.64
C SER A 136 35.50 8.92 11.36
N THR A 137 36.59 8.69 10.63
CA THR A 137 37.88 8.27 11.19
C THR A 137 38.99 9.20 10.71
N PRO A 138 40.12 9.31 11.44
CA PRO A 138 41.25 10.13 10.97
C PRO A 138 41.76 9.74 9.58
N GLU A 139 41.63 8.46 9.20
CA GLU A 139 42.08 7.92 7.91
C GLU A 139 41.18 8.33 6.74
N ASN A 140 39.86 8.46 6.98
CA ASN A 140 38.93 8.88 5.92
C ASN A 140 38.78 10.41 5.83
N GLY A 141 39.14 11.14 6.90
CA GLY A 141 39.11 12.61 6.95
C GLY A 141 37.72 13.22 6.77
N TRP A 142 36.65 12.46 7.02
CA TRP A 142 35.28 12.93 6.77
C TRP A 142 34.89 14.09 7.69
N ALA A 143 35.41 14.11 8.92
CA ALA A 143 35.12 15.16 9.88
C ALA A 143 35.65 16.52 9.43
N GLU A 144 36.84 16.55 8.83
CA GLU A 144 37.48 17.79 8.37
C GLU A 144 37.11 18.15 6.93
N GLN A 145 36.89 17.16 6.06
CA GLN A 145 36.74 17.39 4.61
C GLN A 145 35.30 17.36 4.11
N ILE A 146 34.37 16.67 4.80
CA ILE A 146 32.99 16.47 4.32
C ILE A 146 31.98 17.18 5.21
N LEU A 147 32.00 16.91 6.52
CA LEU A 147 31.01 17.45 7.46
C LEU A 147 30.87 18.97 7.46
N PRO A 148 31.94 19.78 7.26
CA PRO A 148 31.81 21.24 7.20
C PRO A 148 31.00 21.75 6.00
N HIS A 149 30.87 20.94 4.95
CA HIS A 149 30.08 21.28 3.76
C HIS A 149 28.62 20.81 3.86
N ILE A 150 28.26 20.04 4.90
CA ILE A 150 26.90 19.57 5.13
C ILE A 150 26.26 20.44 6.23
N PRO A 151 25.20 21.21 5.92
CA PRO A 151 24.56 22.07 6.90
C PRO A 151 24.08 21.28 8.12
N GLU A 152 24.34 21.84 9.31
CA GLU A 152 24.00 21.18 10.59
C GLU A 152 22.50 20.89 10.73
N TRP A 153 21.64 21.75 10.17
CA TRP A 153 20.20 21.55 10.22
C TRP A 153 19.70 20.37 9.37
N MET A 154 20.52 19.81 8.47
CA MET A 154 20.17 18.65 7.64
C MET A 154 20.60 17.30 8.24
N ARG A 155 21.46 17.32 9.27
CA ARG A 155 22.11 16.14 9.83
C ARG A 155 21.96 16.08 11.34
N VAL A 156 21.98 14.88 11.91
CA VAL A 156 22.05 14.75 13.38
C VAL A 156 23.46 15.16 13.80
N THR A 157 23.56 16.01 14.82
CA THR A 157 24.83 16.54 15.31
C THR A 157 25.25 15.97 16.66
N ASP A 158 24.31 15.49 17.47
CA ASP A 158 24.57 14.91 18.79
C ASP A 158 25.24 13.52 18.65
N PRO A 159 26.52 13.36 19.04
CA PRO A 159 27.24 12.10 18.93
C PRO A 159 26.61 10.98 19.77
N GLN A 160 26.02 11.31 20.91
CA GLN A 160 25.42 10.32 21.79
C GLN A 160 24.12 9.77 21.20
N ALA A 161 23.28 10.65 20.66
CA ALA A 161 22.04 10.24 19.96
C ALA A 161 22.35 9.36 18.74
N ILE A 162 23.42 9.67 18.01
CA ILE A 162 23.89 8.86 16.88
C ILE A 162 24.41 7.51 17.35
N LYS A 163 25.22 7.48 18.41
CA LYS A 163 25.73 6.24 18.99
C LYS A 163 24.59 5.32 19.42
N TRP A 164 23.58 5.85 20.12
CA TRP A 164 22.40 5.06 20.51
C TRP A 164 21.58 4.54 19.34
N PHE A 165 21.57 5.25 18.21
CA PHE A 165 20.91 4.77 17.00
C PHE A 165 21.60 3.54 16.39
N TYR A 166 22.93 3.51 16.36
CA TYR A 166 23.69 2.39 15.77
C TYR A 166 23.98 1.25 16.74
N GLU A 167 24.32 1.56 17.99
CA GLU A 167 24.74 0.56 18.99
C GLU A 167 23.61 0.11 19.92
N GLY A 168 22.45 0.79 19.85
CA GLY A 168 21.28 0.51 20.67
C GLY A 168 21.12 1.50 21.84
N LEU A 169 19.86 1.83 22.13
CA LEU A 169 19.48 2.71 23.21
C LEU A 169 19.50 1.95 24.56
N PRO A 170 20.15 2.47 25.61
CA PRO A 170 20.13 1.84 26.93
C PRO A 170 18.71 1.71 27.49
N ALA A 171 18.41 0.56 28.10
CA ALA A 171 17.10 0.29 28.68
C ALA A 171 16.70 1.36 29.71
N GLY A 172 15.44 1.82 29.65
CA GLY A 172 14.92 2.86 30.54
C GLY A 172 15.27 4.30 30.13
N THR A 173 16.04 4.51 29.06
CA THR A 173 16.33 5.85 28.53
C THR A 173 15.25 6.28 27.54
N SER A 174 14.81 7.53 27.61
CA SER A 174 13.90 8.11 26.61
C SER A 174 14.62 8.36 25.28
N LEU A 175 13.91 8.21 24.16
CA LEU A 175 14.44 8.55 22.84
C LEU A 175 14.87 10.04 22.78
N PRO A 176 16.08 10.36 22.28
CA PRO A 176 16.59 11.73 22.22
C PRO A 176 15.96 12.55 21.09
N TRP A 177 14.64 12.73 21.10
CA TRP A 177 13.89 13.40 20.01
C TRP A 177 14.41 14.79 19.66
N HIS A 178 14.95 15.53 20.63
CA HIS A 178 15.51 16.86 20.43
C HIS A 178 16.65 16.88 19.40
N ALA A 179 17.46 15.81 19.34
CA ALA A 179 18.55 15.68 18.37
C ALA A 179 18.06 15.34 16.95
N TRP A 180 16.90 14.71 16.82
CA TRP A 180 16.37 14.19 15.55
C TRP A 180 15.31 15.09 14.91
N LEU A 181 14.49 15.77 15.70
CA LEU A 181 13.35 16.55 15.20
C LEU A 181 13.78 17.66 14.22
N GLY A 182 14.84 18.41 14.53
CA GLY A 182 15.36 19.47 13.66
C GLY A 182 15.72 18.95 12.26
N PRO A 183 16.64 17.97 12.17
CA PRO A 183 16.99 17.32 10.91
C PRO A 183 15.79 16.74 10.19
N LEU A 184 14.95 15.95 10.86
CA LEU A 184 13.79 15.31 10.23
C LEU A 184 12.81 16.32 9.64
N LEU A 185 12.49 17.40 10.37
CA LEU A 185 11.59 18.45 9.89
C LEU A 185 12.19 19.20 8.70
N SER A 186 13.51 19.38 8.64
CA SER A 186 14.15 20.05 7.50
C SER A 186 14.06 19.26 6.19
N TRP A 187 14.00 17.93 6.28
CA TRP A 187 13.82 17.05 5.12
C TRP A 187 12.39 17.00 4.62
N VAL A 188 11.38 17.28 5.47
CA VAL A 188 9.95 17.19 5.09
C VAL A 188 9.61 18.01 3.84
N PRO A 189 9.97 19.32 3.71
CA PRO A 189 9.66 20.09 2.51
C PRO A 189 10.26 19.49 1.23
N MET A 190 11.52 19.04 1.29
CA MET A 190 12.20 18.41 0.17
C MET A 190 11.50 17.11 -0.24
N LEU A 191 11.14 16.27 0.74
CA LEU A 191 10.45 15.01 0.50
C LEU A 191 9.05 15.23 -0.09
N LEU A 192 8.28 16.17 0.47
CA LEU A 192 6.96 16.53 -0.06
C LEU A 192 7.05 17.07 -1.49
N ALA A 193 8.05 17.92 -1.78
CA ALA A 193 8.29 18.42 -3.12
C ALA A 193 8.67 17.28 -4.09
N ALA A 194 9.54 16.36 -3.68
CA ALA A 194 9.97 15.22 -4.50
C ALA A 194 8.83 14.25 -4.80
N TYR A 195 8.12 13.74 -3.77
CA TYR A 195 6.97 12.85 -3.97
C TYR A 195 5.81 13.56 -4.68
N GLY A 196 5.63 14.87 -4.43
CA GLY A 196 4.69 15.72 -5.15
C GLY A 196 5.02 15.77 -6.64
N ALA A 197 6.27 16.05 -7.00
CA ALA A 197 6.73 16.07 -8.39
C ALA A 197 6.58 14.70 -9.07
N MET A 198 6.93 13.60 -8.38
CA MET A 198 6.71 12.24 -8.88
C MET A 198 5.23 11.95 -9.15
N THR A 199 4.34 12.40 -8.24
CA THR A 199 2.89 12.25 -8.40
C THR A 199 2.37 13.10 -9.56
N CYS A 200 2.80 14.36 -9.67
CA CYS A 200 2.46 15.23 -10.80
C CYS A 200 2.90 14.61 -12.12
N MET A 201 4.12 14.08 -12.19
CA MET A 201 4.64 13.39 -13.38
C MET A 201 3.77 12.17 -13.72
N MET A 202 3.42 11.35 -12.74
CA MET A 202 2.52 10.20 -12.95
C MET A 202 1.16 10.65 -13.51
N VAL A 203 0.57 11.72 -12.96
CA VAL A 203 -0.73 12.26 -13.44
C VAL A 203 -0.64 12.76 -14.88
N LEU A 204 0.46 13.43 -15.26
CA LEU A 204 0.67 13.92 -16.62
C LEU A 204 0.79 12.76 -17.63
N VAL A 205 1.57 11.73 -17.29
CA VAL A 205 1.83 10.60 -18.19
C VAL A 205 0.71 9.55 -18.15
N ARG A 206 -0.14 9.54 -17.10
CA ARG A 206 -1.24 8.59 -16.92
C ARG A 206 -2.09 8.43 -18.18
N LYS A 207 -2.51 9.53 -18.82
CA LYS A 207 -3.37 9.48 -20.01
C LYS A 207 -2.65 8.84 -21.20
N GLN A 208 -1.37 9.14 -21.37
CA GLN A 208 -0.53 8.56 -22.40
C GLN A 208 -0.40 7.04 -22.21
N TRP A 209 -0.03 6.59 -21.01
CA TRP A 209 0.15 5.16 -20.72
C TRP A 209 -1.14 4.36 -20.82
N ILE A 210 -2.25 4.89 -20.33
CA ILE A 210 -3.53 4.15 -20.30
C ILE A 210 -4.18 4.12 -21.69
N GLU A 211 -4.32 5.27 -22.35
CA GLU A 211 -5.16 5.37 -23.56
C GLU A 211 -4.37 5.06 -24.84
N HIS A 212 -3.15 5.59 -24.95
CA HIS A 212 -2.36 5.51 -26.18
C HIS A 212 -1.46 4.28 -26.21
N GLU A 213 -0.71 4.04 -25.13
CA GLU A 213 0.23 2.92 -25.05
C GLU A 213 -0.42 1.64 -24.51
N ARG A 214 -1.61 1.76 -23.90
CA ARG A 214 -2.35 0.64 -23.30
C ARG A 214 -1.47 -0.23 -22.42
N LEU A 215 -0.64 0.44 -21.61
CA LEU A 215 0.30 -0.22 -20.72
C LEU A 215 -0.48 -1.14 -19.78
N SER A 216 -0.08 -2.41 -19.74
CA SER A 216 -0.65 -3.32 -18.77
C SER A 216 -0.07 -2.97 -17.40
N PHE A 217 -0.92 -3.04 -16.36
CA PHE A 217 -0.51 -2.86 -14.97
C PHE A 217 -0.62 -4.18 -14.20
N PRO A 218 0.30 -5.16 -14.39
CA PRO A 218 0.22 -6.47 -13.75
C PRO A 218 0.06 -6.40 -12.23
N LEU A 219 0.77 -5.46 -11.58
CA LEU A 219 0.72 -5.30 -10.12
C LEU A 219 -0.65 -4.85 -9.60
N ALA A 220 -1.45 -4.16 -10.43
CA ALA A 220 -2.80 -3.75 -10.07
C ALA A 220 -3.84 -4.87 -10.29
N GLN A 221 -3.54 -5.88 -11.11
CA GLN A 221 -4.51 -6.92 -11.49
C GLN A 221 -4.99 -7.74 -10.29
N VAL A 222 -4.07 -8.12 -9.39
CA VAL A 222 -4.40 -8.94 -8.22
C VAL A 222 -5.35 -8.19 -7.27
N PRO A 223 -5.06 -6.95 -6.83
CA PRO A 223 -6.01 -6.15 -6.06
C PRO A 223 -7.35 -5.92 -6.75
N ILE A 224 -7.35 -5.63 -8.05
CA ILE A 224 -8.58 -5.44 -8.83
C ILE A 224 -9.43 -6.73 -8.83
N ALA A 225 -8.81 -7.89 -9.06
CA ALA A 225 -9.49 -9.18 -9.02
C ALA A 225 -10.04 -9.51 -7.62
N MET A 226 -9.31 -9.16 -6.57
CA MET A 226 -9.74 -9.36 -5.18
C MET A 226 -10.92 -8.46 -4.81
N ILE A 227 -10.95 -7.21 -5.28
CA ILE A 227 -12.07 -6.27 -5.09
C ILE A 227 -13.30 -6.73 -5.88
N GLY A 228 -13.11 -7.25 -7.10
CA GLY A 228 -14.18 -7.68 -8.00
C GLY A 228 -14.75 -6.55 -8.85
N ASP A 229 -15.58 -6.91 -9.83
CA ASP A 229 -16.13 -5.97 -10.81
C ASP A 229 -17.18 -5.04 -10.17
N SER A 230 -16.85 -3.76 -10.07
CA SER A 230 -17.72 -2.70 -9.57
C SER A 230 -18.90 -2.35 -10.48
N GLY A 231 -18.97 -2.92 -11.70
CA GLY A 231 -20.02 -2.67 -12.69
C GLY A 231 -21.28 -3.53 -12.56
N GLN A 232 -21.24 -4.63 -11.78
CA GLN A 232 -22.41 -5.47 -11.56
C GLN A 232 -23.17 -5.02 -10.32
N PRO A 233 -24.53 -5.01 -10.33
CA PRO A 233 -25.33 -4.68 -9.16
C PRO A 233 -24.87 -5.57 -8.02
N GLU A 234 -24.50 -4.95 -6.88
CA GLU A 234 -23.82 -5.59 -5.75
C GLU A 234 -24.20 -7.05 -5.64
N SER A 235 -23.32 -7.94 -6.08
CA SER A 235 -23.56 -9.36 -5.88
C SER A 235 -23.85 -9.53 -4.39
N SER A 236 -24.92 -10.26 -4.05
CA SER A 236 -25.38 -10.53 -2.68
C SER A 236 -24.36 -11.32 -1.83
N ASN A 237 -23.12 -11.36 -2.29
CA ASN A 237 -22.05 -12.24 -1.91
C ASN A 237 -20.94 -11.42 -1.27
N VAL A 238 -20.62 -11.74 -0.03
CA VAL A 238 -19.64 -11.04 0.82
C VAL A 238 -18.25 -10.95 0.18
N LEU A 239 -17.86 -11.99 -0.57
CA LEU A 239 -16.56 -12.12 -1.21
C LEU A 239 -16.70 -12.10 -2.74
N SER A 240 -15.67 -11.58 -3.42
CA SER A 240 -15.56 -11.58 -4.88
C SER A 240 -15.43 -12.99 -5.45
N GLU A 241 -15.70 -13.14 -6.75
CA GLU A 241 -15.58 -14.41 -7.47
C GLU A 241 -14.17 -15.00 -7.40
N PHE A 242 -13.14 -14.14 -7.29
CA PHE A 242 -11.75 -14.55 -7.11
C PHE A 242 -11.58 -15.52 -5.94
N PHE A 243 -12.17 -15.22 -4.78
CA PHE A 243 -12.07 -16.06 -3.58
C PHE A 243 -12.90 -17.35 -3.65
N ARG A 244 -13.73 -17.52 -4.66
CA ARG A 244 -14.53 -18.74 -4.87
C ARG A 244 -13.82 -19.74 -5.77
N SER A 245 -12.87 -19.27 -6.56
CA SER A 245 -12.10 -20.13 -7.44
C SER A 245 -11.12 -20.99 -6.62
N PRO A 246 -11.16 -22.33 -6.72
CA PRO A 246 -10.19 -23.19 -6.05
C PRO A 246 -8.76 -22.94 -6.57
N ALA A 247 -8.62 -22.51 -7.83
CA ALA A 247 -7.33 -22.16 -8.41
C ALA A 247 -6.66 -20.97 -7.70
N ALA A 248 -7.45 -19.98 -7.26
CA ALA A 248 -6.92 -18.84 -6.49
C ALA A 248 -6.33 -19.29 -5.16
N TRP A 249 -7.02 -20.19 -4.45
CA TRP A 249 -6.53 -20.76 -3.20
C TRP A 249 -5.30 -21.64 -3.38
N ILE A 250 -5.24 -22.44 -4.45
CA ILE A 250 -4.02 -23.21 -4.77
C ILE A 250 -2.84 -22.25 -5.00
N GLY A 251 -3.06 -21.17 -5.77
CA GLY A 251 -2.04 -20.16 -6.04
C GLY A 251 -1.57 -19.39 -4.81
N ILE A 252 -2.43 -19.20 -3.81
CA ILE A 252 -2.08 -18.54 -2.53
C ILE A 252 -1.41 -19.54 -1.57
N LEU A 253 -2.02 -20.71 -1.38
CA LEU A 253 -1.61 -21.66 -0.35
C LEU A 253 -0.29 -22.36 -0.69
N LEU A 254 -0.02 -22.63 -1.96
CA LEU A 254 1.20 -23.35 -2.35
C LEU A 254 2.47 -22.53 -2.00
N PRO A 255 2.63 -21.27 -2.43
CA PRO A 255 3.76 -20.45 -1.99
C PRO A 255 3.72 -20.20 -0.48
N LEU A 256 2.54 -19.89 0.08
CA LEU A 256 2.42 -19.59 1.51
C LEU A 256 2.95 -20.74 2.37
N LEU A 257 2.53 -21.98 2.11
CA LEU A 257 2.98 -23.16 2.85
C LEU A 257 4.46 -23.42 2.63
N GLN A 258 4.95 -23.32 1.39
CA GLN A 258 6.34 -23.57 1.06
C GLN A 258 7.28 -22.55 1.74
N TYR A 259 6.98 -21.26 1.65
CA TYR A 259 7.79 -20.21 2.30
C TYR A 259 7.62 -20.22 3.81
N SER A 260 6.45 -20.54 4.35
CA SER A 260 6.24 -20.67 5.79
C SER A 260 7.03 -21.84 6.38
N LEU A 261 7.08 -22.99 5.69
CA LEU A 261 7.90 -24.14 6.11
C LEU A 261 9.38 -23.80 6.10
N ARG A 262 9.85 -23.07 5.07
CA ARG A 262 11.24 -22.62 4.99
C ARG A 262 11.59 -21.62 6.09
N ALA A 263 10.72 -20.64 6.34
CA ALA A 263 10.88 -19.72 7.46
C ALA A 263 10.92 -20.47 8.79
N LEU A 264 10.04 -21.46 8.97
CA LEU A 264 10.00 -22.27 10.19
C LEU A 264 11.25 -23.14 10.34
N HIS A 265 11.80 -23.71 9.26
CA HIS A 265 13.08 -24.42 9.28
C HIS A 265 14.25 -23.50 9.69
N ASN A 266 14.25 -22.25 9.21
CA ASN A 266 15.28 -21.28 9.56
C ASN A 266 15.27 -20.95 11.07
N TYR A 267 14.09 -20.78 11.67
CA TYR A 267 13.96 -20.55 13.12
C TYR A 267 14.13 -21.83 13.95
N TYR A 268 13.65 -22.96 13.43
CA TYR A 268 13.66 -24.28 14.08
C TYR A 268 14.21 -25.33 13.12
N PRO A 269 15.53 -25.58 13.12
CA PRO A 269 16.17 -26.53 12.21
C PRO A 269 15.65 -27.97 12.29
N SER A 270 14.85 -28.30 13.31
CA SER A 270 14.15 -29.58 13.45
C SER A 270 13.02 -29.81 12.44
N VAL A 271 12.45 -28.74 11.89
CA VAL A 271 11.40 -28.82 10.86
C VAL A 271 12.08 -29.05 9.50
N PRO A 272 11.61 -29.91 8.59
CA PRO A 272 12.21 -30.05 7.26
C PRO A 272 12.02 -28.80 6.40
N GLU A 273 13.03 -28.44 5.60
CA GLU A 273 13.04 -27.23 4.73
C GLU A 273 11.94 -27.23 3.64
N GLY A 274 11.41 -28.41 3.29
CA GLY A 274 10.45 -28.57 2.19
C GLY A 274 11.14 -28.72 0.83
N VAL A 275 10.52 -28.22 -0.25
CA VAL A 275 11.10 -28.31 -1.60
C VAL A 275 12.29 -27.35 -1.75
N PRO A 276 13.48 -27.82 -2.17
CA PRO A 276 14.64 -26.94 -2.35
C PRO A 276 14.46 -26.05 -3.59
N ILE A 277 14.03 -24.81 -3.38
CA ILE A 277 13.93 -23.78 -4.42
C ILE A 277 15.24 -22.99 -4.42
N SER A 278 16.27 -23.52 -5.08
CA SER A 278 17.58 -22.88 -5.34
C SER A 278 18.41 -22.47 -4.10
N LYS A 279 19.68 -22.91 -4.07
CA LYS A 279 20.67 -22.57 -3.01
C LYS A 279 21.03 -21.08 -2.89
N TYR A 280 20.58 -20.24 -3.82
CA TYR A 280 21.01 -18.84 -3.92
C TYR A 280 19.94 -17.81 -3.52
N PHE A 281 18.71 -18.24 -3.21
CA PHE A 281 17.72 -17.36 -2.61
C PHE A 281 17.87 -17.41 -1.10
N TYR A 282 18.80 -16.62 -0.57
CA TYR A 282 18.78 -16.25 0.84
C TYR A 282 17.72 -15.15 1.00
N PHE A 283 16.55 -15.54 1.51
CA PHE A 283 15.55 -14.65 2.08
C PHE A 283 15.28 -15.10 3.51
#